data_AF-F9P397-F1
#
_entry.id   AF-F9P397-F1
#
_cell.length_a   1.000
_cell.length_b   1.000
_cell.length_c   1.000
_cell.angle_alpha   90.00
_cell.angle_beta   90.00
_cell.angle_gamma   90.00
#
_symmetry.space_group_name_H-M   'P 1'
#
loop_
_entity.id
_entity.type
_entity.pdbx_description
1 polymer ?
#
loop_
_entity_poly.entity_id
_entity_poly.type
_entity_poly.pdbx_seq_one_letter_code
_entity_poly.pdbx_strand_id
1 'polypeptide(L)'
;MSELKIVYVQWLLSGKKFPFSSRFNFIYDSFSFGKVVTRAQNSEKCIKVSVNKLHWKRVSNKKKMDNFCREYLLLTDKLDSIFTNDFYSDKQNDIQLSVEYLLNTNKVDLSNVIANLSVSSLLRLEQILLFRVQYNNGSFNYTSRTIFDSMTSNSPFYWSGGKGVLEFYILKTIDSFYQDLYLDTQFIEGFKWKMISTLNSQNMMIDEYVEVISQKVSIVDSVSKFQKEEIIRKLNDLLYNTETKSNQSKLAHKKIYRYR
;
A
#
# COMPACT_ATOMS: atom_id res chain seq x y z
N MET A 1 -4.15 -8.47 22.64
CA MET A 1 -5.33 -8.08 21.84
C MET A 1 -4.99 -6.78 21.11
N SER A 2 -5.21 -6.66 19.80
CA SER A 2 -4.86 -5.41 19.08
C SER A 2 -5.82 -4.28 19.47
N GLU A 3 -5.32 -3.05 19.57
CA GLU A 3 -6.13 -1.87 19.95
C GLU A 3 -7.29 -1.67 18.97
N LEU A 4 -7.08 -1.97 17.68
CA LEU A 4 -8.11 -1.87 16.66
C LEU A 4 -9.22 -2.92 16.84
N LYS A 5 -8.89 -4.15 17.22
CA LYS A 5 -9.91 -5.17 17.56
C LYS A 5 -10.79 -4.72 18.72
N ILE A 6 -10.22 -4.06 19.72
CA ILE A 6 -10.97 -3.53 20.87
C ILE A 6 -11.89 -2.41 20.41
N VAL A 7 -11.39 -1.48 19.59
CA VAL A 7 -12.18 -0.36 19.03
C VAL A 7 -13.32 -0.88 18.16
N TYR A 8 -13.06 -1.86 17.29
CA TYR A 8 -14.05 -2.45 16.40
C TYR A 8 -15.13 -3.23 17.16
N VAL A 9 -14.75 -4.03 18.16
CA VAL A 9 -15.71 -4.72 19.04
C VAL A 9 -16.54 -3.72 19.85
N GLN A 10 -15.94 -2.65 20.35
CA GLN A 10 -16.68 -1.57 21.02
C GLN A 10 -17.66 -0.87 20.08
N TRP A 11 -17.26 -0.65 18.82
CA TRP A 11 -18.12 -0.10 17.78
C TRP A 11 -19.33 -1.02 17.52
N LEU A 12 -19.09 -2.30 17.23
CA LEU A 12 -20.15 -3.31 17.01
C LEU A 12 -21.13 -3.40 18.19
N LEU A 13 -20.62 -3.45 19.42
CA LEU A 13 -21.44 -3.60 20.63
C LEU A 13 -22.20 -2.31 21.01
N SER A 14 -21.81 -1.15 20.50
CA SER A 14 -22.42 0.13 20.89
C SER A 14 -23.77 0.40 20.23
N GLY A 15 -24.09 -0.27 19.11
CA GLY A 15 -25.37 -0.13 18.39
C GLY A 15 -25.71 1.29 17.92
N LYS A 16 -24.77 2.24 18.01
CA LYS A 16 -24.95 3.67 17.75
C LYS A 16 -24.10 4.08 16.55
N LYS A 17 -24.67 4.91 15.66
CA LYS A 17 -23.91 5.87 14.84
C LYS A 17 -23.34 6.94 15.78
N PHE A 18 -22.31 6.63 16.56
CA PHE A 18 -21.76 7.63 17.47
C PHE A 18 -20.99 8.67 16.66
N PRO A 19 -21.19 9.99 16.90
CA PRO A 19 -20.15 10.95 16.54
C PRO A 19 -18.92 10.58 17.37
N PHE A 20 -17.78 10.42 16.70
CA PHE A 20 -16.50 10.08 17.29
C PHE A 20 -16.14 11.08 18.42
N SER A 21 -16.53 10.84 19.68
CA SER A 21 -15.78 11.36 20.83
C SER A 21 -14.69 10.33 21.11
N SER A 22 -13.62 10.38 20.31
CA SER A 22 -12.56 9.38 20.29
C SER A 22 -12.02 9.10 21.69
N ARG A 23 -12.06 7.83 22.14
CA ARG A 23 -11.17 7.39 23.24
C ARG A 23 -9.69 7.48 22.86
N PHE A 24 -9.39 7.65 21.57
CA PHE A 24 -8.14 8.21 21.09
C PHE A 24 -8.05 9.72 21.36
N ASN A 25 -7.99 10.11 22.64
CA ASN A 25 -7.51 11.44 23.01
C ASN A 25 -6.13 11.74 22.41
N PHE A 26 -5.41 10.76 21.85
CA PHE A 26 -4.24 10.94 21.01
C PHE A 26 -4.48 11.89 19.81
N ILE A 27 -5.64 11.83 19.13
CA ILE A 27 -5.93 12.74 18.01
C ILE A 27 -5.97 14.17 18.55
N TYR A 28 -6.69 14.42 19.65
CA TYR A 28 -6.72 15.73 20.33
C TYR A 28 -5.35 16.14 20.95
N ASP A 29 -4.58 15.20 21.50
CA ASP A 29 -3.23 15.42 22.05
C ASP A 29 -2.22 15.82 20.96
N SER A 30 -2.45 15.39 19.72
CA SER A 30 -1.64 15.82 18.56
C SER A 30 -2.01 17.20 18.03
N PHE A 31 -3.14 17.77 18.45
CA PHE A 31 -3.62 19.10 18.07
C PHE A 31 -3.50 20.16 19.17
N SER A 32 -3.13 19.80 20.41
CA SER A 32 -3.08 20.76 21.53
C SER A 32 -1.79 21.58 21.63
N PHE A 33 -1.12 21.89 20.51
CA PHE A 33 0.04 22.80 20.54
C PHE A 33 -0.34 24.23 20.94
N GLY A 34 -1.60 24.63 20.75
CA GLY A 34 -2.09 25.98 21.09
C GLY A 34 -2.19 26.30 22.59
N LYS A 35 -2.20 25.30 23.49
CA LYS A 35 -2.28 25.54 24.95
C LYS A 35 -0.94 25.45 25.69
N VAL A 36 0.11 24.95 25.04
CA VAL A 36 1.46 24.89 25.63
C VAL A 36 2.21 26.21 25.43
N VAL A 37 1.90 26.95 24.35
CA VAL A 37 2.55 28.24 24.05
C VAL A 37 2.10 29.35 25.01
N THR A 38 0.88 29.30 25.54
CA THR A 38 0.37 30.34 26.47
C THR A 38 0.84 30.18 27.93
N ARG A 39 1.38 29.01 28.32
CA ARG A 39 1.98 28.82 29.66
C ARG A 39 3.50 29.00 29.70
N ALA A 40 4.16 29.17 28.55
CA ALA A 40 5.61 29.26 28.45
C ALA A 40 6.17 30.69 28.64
N GLN A 41 5.34 31.71 28.86
CA GLN A 41 5.81 33.08 29.06
C GLN A 41 6.37 33.36 30.48
N ASN A 42 6.21 32.46 31.46
CA ASN A 42 6.54 32.75 32.87
C ASN A 42 7.61 31.87 33.53
N SER A 43 8.49 31.17 32.79
CA SER A 43 9.70 30.59 33.42
C SER A 43 10.79 30.20 32.42
N GLU A 44 11.68 31.13 32.09
CA GLU A 44 12.89 30.87 31.27
C GLU A 44 13.91 29.91 31.93
N LYS A 45 13.67 29.40 33.14
CA LYS A 45 14.60 28.52 33.86
C LYS A 45 14.30 27.01 33.82
N CYS A 46 13.30 26.53 33.07
CA CYS A 46 12.95 25.09 33.01
C CYS A 46 13.02 24.43 31.62
N ILE A 47 13.48 25.12 30.57
CA ILE A 47 13.31 24.67 29.17
C ILE A 47 14.38 23.66 28.69
N LYS A 48 15.28 23.18 29.56
CA LYS A 48 16.21 22.08 29.20
C LYS A 48 15.63 20.68 29.41
N VAL A 49 14.52 20.55 30.14
CA VAL A 49 13.82 19.27 30.23
C VAL A 49 12.83 19.17 29.06
N SER A 50 13.20 18.34 28.08
CA SER A 50 12.30 17.41 27.38
C SER A 50 12.08 17.53 25.86
N VAL A 51 12.91 18.25 25.09
CA VAL A 51 12.87 18.13 23.61
C VAL A 51 12.96 16.66 23.17
N ASN A 52 13.85 15.89 23.81
CA ASN A 52 13.97 14.44 23.57
C ASN A 52 12.71 13.66 23.98
N LYS A 53 12.10 13.95 25.15
CA LYS A 53 10.87 13.26 25.60
C LYS A 53 9.68 13.56 24.68
N LEU A 54 9.55 14.80 24.22
CA LEU A 54 8.53 15.22 23.26
C LEU A 54 8.76 14.58 21.89
N HIS A 55 10.01 14.49 21.44
CA HIS A 55 10.38 13.77 20.22
C HIS A 55 10.00 12.29 20.32
N TRP A 56 10.37 11.59 21.40
CA TRP A 56 9.98 10.19 21.62
C TRP A 56 8.47 9.99 21.72
N LYS A 57 7.73 10.94 22.33
CA LYS A 57 6.25 10.91 22.34
C LYS A 57 5.67 11.07 20.93
N ARG A 58 6.22 11.96 20.10
CA ARG A 58 5.81 12.13 18.69
C ARG A 58 6.11 10.87 17.86
N VAL A 59 7.32 10.33 17.97
CA VAL A 59 7.72 9.09 17.27
C VAL A 59 6.83 7.91 17.70
N SER A 60 6.57 7.77 19.00
CA SER A 60 5.67 6.75 19.52
C SER A 60 4.25 6.91 19.00
N ASN A 61 3.71 8.14 18.97
CA ASN A 61 2.39 8.41 18.43
C ASN A 61 2.30 8.14 16.93
N LYS A 62 3.32 8.53 16.14
CA LYS A 62 3.37 8.24 14.71
C LYS A 62 3.35 6.73 14.46
N LYS A 63 4.18 5.96 15.17
CA LYS A 63 4.18 4.49 15.11
C LYS A 63 2.84 3.87 15.48
N LYS A 64 2.11 4.45 16.45
CA LYS A 64 0.74 4.02 16.79
C LYS A 64 -0.24 4.30 15.67
N MET A 65 -0.18 5.47 15.04
CA MET A 65 -1.00 5.79 13.87
C MET A 65 -0.70 4.85 12.69
N ASP A 66 0.58 4.61 12.40
CA ASP A 66 1.01 3.70 11.33
C ASP A 66 0.44 2.30 11.57
N ASN A 67 0.57 1.80 12.81
CA ASN A 67 0.02 0.52 13.23
C ASN A 67 -1.52 0.49 13.11
N PHE A 68 -2.21 1.56 13.49
CA PHE A 68 -3.66 1.66 13.38
C PHE A 68 -4.12 1.56 11.92
N CYS A 69 -3.52 2.33 11.01
CA CYS A 69 -3.85 2.26 9.59
C CYS A 69 -3.52 0.87 9.00
N ARG A 70 -2.37 0.28 9.37
CA ARG A 70 -2.00 -1.06 8.92
C ARG A 70 -2.98 -2.14 9.41
N GLU A 71 -3.32 -2.11 10.71
CA GLU A 71 -4.25 -3.06 11.30
C GLU A 71 -5.65 -2.95 10.68
N TYR A 72 -6.08 -1.75 10.32
CA TYR A 72 -7.33 -1.54 9.61
C TYR A 72 -7.32 -2.25 8.27
N LEU A 73 -6.31 -1.98 7.43
CA LEU A 73 -6.18 -2.59 6.10
C LEU A 73 -6.16 -4.13 6.20
N LEU A 74 -5.36 -4.68 7.11
CA LEU A 74 -5.32 -6.13 7.36
C LEU A 74 -6.65 -6.70 7.88
N LEU A 75 -7.45 -5.91 8.59
CA LEU A 75 -8.78 -6.33 9.04
C LEU A 75 -9.76 -6.38 7.87
N THR A 76 -9.63 -5.46 6.92
CA THR A 76 -10.47 -5.45 5.73
C THR A 76 -10.35 -6.79 4.97
N ASP A 77 -9.15 -7.40 4.88
CA ASP A 77 -8.96 -8.71 4.24
C ASP A 77 -9.79 -9.84 4.85
N LYS A 78 -10.20 -9.69 6.12
CA LYS A 78 -10.97 -10.71 6.86
C LYS A 78 -12.46 -10.41 6.87
N LEU A 79 -12.83 -9.15 6.66
CA LEU A 79 -14.17 -8.61 6.84
C LEU A 79 -14.39 -7.54 5.77
N ASP A 80 -14.73 -7.99 4.56
CA ASP A 80 -14.94 -7.12 3.40
C ASP A 80 -15.94 -5.98 3.68
N SER A 81 -16.94 -6.23 4.54
CA SER A 81 -17.97 -5.25 4.92
C SER A 81 -17.45 -4.03 5.71
N ILE A 82 -16.21 -4.07 6.21
CA ILE A 82 -15.61 -2.92 6.92
C ILE A 82 -15.17 -1.84 5.96
N PHE A 83 -14.92 -2.18 4.70
CA PHE A 83 -14.51 -1.24 3.69
C PHE A 83 -15.64 -1.02 2.70
N THR A 84 -15.89 0.24 2.34
CA THR A 84 -16.81 0.61 1.26
C THR A 84 -16.10 1.46 0.23
N ASN A 85 -16.39 1.20 -1.04
CA ASN A 85 -15.93 1.99 -2.17
C ASN A 85 -16.73 3.30 -2.32
N ASP A 86 -17.88 3.42 -1.63
CA ASP A 86 -18.75 4.60 -1.67
C ASP A 86 -18.21 5.71 -0.74
N PHE A 87 -17.27 6.51 -1.22
CA PHE A 87 -16.70 7.63 -0.47
C PHE A 87 -17.72 8.74 -0.16
N TYR A 88 -17.66 9.32 1.05
CA TYR A 88 -18.62 10.29 1.60
C TYR A 88 -20.09 9.85 1.55
N SER A 89 -20.35 8.54 1.62
CA SER A 89 -21.69 8.01 1.78
C SER A 89 -22.01 7.73 3.26
N ASP A 90 -23.29 7.72 3.61
CA ASP A 90 -23.76 7.25 4.92
C ASP A 90 -23.40 5.77 5.23
N LYS A 91 -22.82 5.07 4.25
CA LYS A 91 -22.34 3.69 4.37
C LYS A 91 -20.89 3.63 4.88
N GLN A 92 -20.14 4.73 4.84
CA GLN A 92 -18.80 4.76 5.42
C GLN A 92 -18.88 4.70 6.95
N ASN A 93 -18.07 3.82 7.54
CA ASN A 93 -17.91 3.81 8.98
C ASN A 93 -16.83 4.81 9.42
N ASP A 94 -16.94 5.27 10.66
CA ASP A 94 -16.02 6.27 11.21
C ASP A 94 -14.56 5.79 11.32
N ILE A 95 -14.33 4.47 11.34
CA ILE A 95 -12.97 3.91 11.36
C ILE A 95 -12.33 4.12 9.99
N GLN A 96 -13.05 3.84 8.90
CA GLN A 96 -12.63 4.13 7.53
C GLN A 96 -12.31 5.62 7.39
N LEU A 97 -13.23 6.51 7.81
CA LEU A 97 -13.02 7.97 7.77
C LEU A 97 -11.75 8.41 8.53
N SER A 98 -11.50 7.81 9.70
CA SER A 98 -10.30 8.11 10.50
C SER A 98 -9.01 7.67 9.81
N VAL A 99 -9.02 6.49 9.18
CA VAL A 99 -7.86 5.96 8.43
C VAL A 99 -7.60 6.78 7.18
N GLU A 100 -8.64 7.09 6.41
CA GLU A 100 -8.57 7.99 5.26
C GLU A 100 -7.97 9.34 5.67
N TYR A 101 -8.44 9.93 6.76
CA TYR A 101 -7.91 11.18 7.29
C TYR A 101 -6.41 11.10 7.62
N LEU A 102 -5.97 10.04 8.32
CA LEU A 102 -4.58 9.87 8.72
C LEU A 102 -3.64 9.67 7.53
N LEU A 103 -4.05 8.83 6.57
CA LEU A 103 -3.31 8.58 5.33
C LEU A 103 -3.23 9.87 4.48
N ASN A 104 -4.34 10.59 4.36
CA ASN A 104 -4.44 11.78 3.52
C ASN A 104 -3.76 13.03 4.11
N THR A 105 -3.44 13.04 5.40
CA THR A 105 -2.77 14.19 6.05
C THR A 105 -1.26 13.99 6.21
N ASN A 106 -0.68 12.96 5.58
CA ASN A 106 0.74 12.59 5.71
C ASN A 106 1.20 12.46 7.17
N LYS A 107 0.27 12.08 8.05
CA LYS A 107 0.53 11.90 9.49
C LYS A 107 1.13 10.54 9.80
N VAL A 108 1.06 9.63 8.83
CA VAL A 108 1.60 8.28 8.90
C VAL A 108 2.79 8.12 7.98
N ASP A 109 3.69 7.21 8.35
CA ASP A 109 4.76 6.75 7.48
C ASP A 109 4.23 5.61 6.61
N LEU A 110 4.07 5.88 5.31
CA LEU A 110 3.50 4.91 4.38
C LEU A 110 4.32 3.61 4.34
N SER A 111 5.64 3.69 4.53
CA SER A 111 6.52 2.50 4.60
C SER A 111 6.11 1.53 5.71
N ASN A 112 5.73 2.06 6.87
CA ASN A 112 5.27 1.27 8.02
C ASN A 112 3.85 0.73 7.81
N VAL A 113 3.02 1.46 7.05
CA VAL A 113 1.64 1.05 6.74
C VAL A 113 1.64 -0.08 5.72
N ILE A 114 2.44 0.00 4.65
CA ILE A 114 2.47 -1.02 3.58
C ILE A 114 3.20 -2.29 4.00
N ALA A 115 4.00 -2.24 5.07
CA ALA A 115 4.72 -3.39 5.58
C ALA A 115 3.77 -4.57 5.85
N ASN A 116 4.03 -5.70 5.20
CA ASN A 116 3.25 -6.94 5.29
C ASN A 116 1.78 -6.88 4.85
N LEU A 117 1.35 -5.86 4.09
CA LEU A 117 0.01 -5.88 3.49
C LEU A 117 -0.12 -6.96 2.41
N SER A 118 -1.32 -7.51 2.28
CA SER A 118 -1.71 -8.39 1.17
C SER A 118 -1.97 -7.58 -0.10
N VAL A 119 -2.15 -8.26 -1.23
CA VAL A 119 -2.55 -7.62 -2.48
C VAL A 119 -3.91 -6.91 -2.32
N SER A 120 -4.89 -7.52 -1.65
CA SER A 120 -6.22 -6.92 -1.47
C SER A 120 -6.16 -5.67 -0.59
N SER A 121 -5.41 -5.73 0.52
CA SER A 121 -5.16 -4.56 1.37
C SER A 121 -4.47 -3.42 0.61
N LEU A 122 -3.54 -3.73 -0.30
CA LEU A 122 -2.85 -2.73 -1.12
C LEU A 122 -3.78 -2.09 -2.15
N LEU A 123 -4.69 -2.86 -2.78
CA LEU A 123 -5.70 -2.32 -3.69
C LEU A 123 -6.66 -1.35 -2.98
N ARG A 124 -7.07 -1.68 -1.75
CA ARG A 124 -7.91 -0.78 -0.93
C ARG A 124 -7.17 0.47 -0.47
N LEU A 125 -5.90 0.32 -0.10
CA LEU A 125 -5.03 1.45 0.22
C LEU A 125 -4.90 2.39 -0.99
N GLU A 126 -4.64 1.83 -2.18
CA GLU A 126 -4.60 2.61 -3.42
C GLU A 126 -5.92 3.36 -3.64
N GLN A 127 -7.08 2.72 -3.49
CA GLN A 127 -8.38 3.38 -3.64
C GLN A 127 -8.54 4.57 -2.68
N ILE A 128 -8.16 4.41 -1.40
CA ILE A 128 -8.16 5.47 -0.40
C ILE A 128 -7.28 6.65 -0.83
N LEU A 129 -6.08 6.37 -1.36
CA LEU A 129 -5.11 7.39 -1.74
C LEU A 129 -5.48 8.08 -3.07
N LEU A 130 -5.99 7.33 -4.06
CA LEU A 130 -6.45 7.84 -5.35
C LEU A 130 -7.60 8.83 -5.18
N PHE A 131 -8.54 8.51 -4.29
CA PHE A 131 -9.72 9.34 -4.05
C PHE A 131 -9.36 10.79 -3.63
N ARG A 132 -8.23 10.99 -2.95
CA ARG A 132 -7.73 12.33 -2.58
C ARG A 132 -7.37 13.19 -3.79
N VAL A 133 -6.83 12.61 -4.86
CA VAL A 133 -6.42 13.32 -6.09
C VAL A 133 -7.62 14.00 -6.75
N GLN A 134 -8.81 13.40 -6.64
CA GLN A 134 -10.01 13.87 -7.32
C GLN A 134 -10.74 15.01 -6.57
N TYR A 135 -10.55 15.14 -5.25
CA TYR A 135 -11.41 16.02 -4.43
C TYR A 135 -10.68 17.05 -3.56
N ASN A 136 -9.38 16.92 -3.29
CA ASN A 136 -8.67 17.83 -2.40
C ASN A 136 -7.33 18.32 -2.98
N ASN A 137 -7.18 19.64 -3.17
CA ASN A 137 -5.93 20.36 -3.50
C ASN A 137 -4.90 20.37 -2.33
N GLY A 138 -4.77 19.26 -1.61
CA GLY A 138 -3.86 19.14 -0.47
C GLY A 138 -2.46 18.66 -0.86
N SER A 139 -1.49 18.80 0.04
CA SER A 139 -0.05 18.54 -0.13
C SER A 139 0.43 17.09 -0.46
N PHE A 140 -0.45 16.11 -0.66
CA PHE A 140 -0.11 14.71 -0.93
C PHE A 140 -0.82 14.21 -2.21
N ASN A 141 -0.11 14.17 -3.32
CA ASN A 141 -0.66 13.67 -4.58
C ASN A 141 -0.23 12.22 -4.78
N TYR A 142 -1.20 11.32 -4.84
CA TYR A 142 -0.93 9.94 -5.22
C TYR A 142 -0.49 9.89 -6.69
N THR A 143 0.56 9.12 -6.94
CA THR A 143 1.15 8.85 -8.26
C THR A 143 1.36 7.35 -8.40
N SER A 144 1.57 6.87 -9.63
CA SER A 144 1.94 5.47 -9.90
C SER A 144 3.15 5.00 -9.06
N ARG A 145 4.06 5.93 -8.74
CA ARG A 145 5.25 5.67 -7.92
C ARG A 145 5.00 5.66 -6.41
N THR A 146 3.86 6.12 -5.91
CA THR A 146 3.69 6.38 -4.46
C THR A 146 3.95 5.15 -3.58
N ILE A 147 3.44 3.98 -3.97
CA ILE A 147 3.71 2.74 -3.22
C ILE A 147 5.18 2.32 -3.38
N PHE A 148 5.71 2.35 -4.61
CA PHE A 148 7.10 2.04 -4.93
C PHE A 148 8.11 2.86 -4.12
N ASP A 149 7.96 4.18 -4.14
CA ASP A 149 8.84 5.12 -3.47
C ASP A 149 8.69 5.07 -1.93
N SER A 150 7.58 4.52 -1.43
CA SER A 150 7.34 4.34 0.01
C SER A 150 7.91 3.05 0.61
N MET A 151 8.44 2.12 -0.19
CA MET A 151 9.02 0.90 0.34
C MET A 151 10.28 1.19 1.16
N THR A 152 10.56 0.37 2.18
CA THR A 152 11.78 0.50 2.98
C THR A 152 13.05 0.34 2.14
N SER A 153 12.96 -0.40 1.02
CA SER A 153 14.00 -0.55 0.00
C SER A 153 13.33 -0.97 -1.31
N ASN A 154 13.70 -0.32 -2.41
CA ASN A 154 13.08 -0.43 -3.73
C ASN A 154 14.13 -0.36 -4.85
N SER A 155 15.27 -1.01 -4.63
CA SER A 155 16.37 -1.06 -5.60
C SER A 155 16.11 -2.05 -6.75
N PRO A 156 16.86 -1.96 -7.87
CA PRO A 156 16.77 -2.92 -8.98
C PRO A 156 17.02 -4.38 -8.59
N PHE A 157 17.68 -4.63 -7.46
CA PHE A 157 18.05 -5.98 -7.02
C PHE A 157 17.32 -6.41 -5.75
N TYR A 158 16.54 -5.52 -5.14
CA TYR A 158 15.92 -5.78 -3.85
C TYR A 158 14.70 -4.89 -3.62
N TRP A 159 13.54 -5.54 -3.52
CA TRP A 159 12.28 -4.93 -3.10
C TRP A 159 11.94 -5.44 -1.70
N SER A 160 12.03 -4.58 -0.70
CA SER A 160 11.48 -4.81 0.64
C SER A 160 10.16 -4.04 0.82
N GLY A 161 9.19 -4.39 -0.02
CA GLY A 161 7.79 -4.03 0.17
C GLY A 161 7.02 -5.11 0.94
N GLY A 162 5.79 -4.80 1.36
CA GLY A 162 4.88 -5.80 1.92
C GLY A 162 4.67 -7.00 0.99
N LYS A 163 4.23 -8.13 1.55
CA LYS A 163 4.14 -9.42 0.82
C LYS A 163 3.39 -9.32 -0.51
N GLY A 164 2.33 -8.51 -0.58
CA GLY A 164 1.50 -8.36 -1.77
C GLY A 164 1.99 -7.34 -2.79
N VAL A 165 3.15 -6.72 -2.61
CA VAL A 165 3.63 -5.64 -3.50
C VAL A 165 3.88 -6.12 -4.92
N LEU A 166 4.51 -7.28 -5.08
CA LEU A 166 4.76 -7.83 -6.42
C LEU A 166 3.44 -8.12 -7.11
N GLU A 167 2.54 -8.81 -6.42
CA GLU A 167 1.20 -9.13 -6.89
C GLU A 167 0.40 -7.86 -7.24
N PHE A 168 0.49 -6.82 -6.41
CA PHE A 168 -0.14 -5.53 -6.66
C PHE A 168 0.32 -4.97 -7.99
N TYR A 169 1.63 -4.88 -8.22
CA TYR A 169 2.14 -4.34 -9.47
C TYR A 169 1.81 -5.23 -10.67
N ILE A 170 1.82 -6.57 -10.54
CA ILE A 170 1.33 -7.48 -11.58
C ILE A 170 -0.09 -7.12 -12.03
N LEU A 171 -1.00 -6.84 -11.08
CA LEU A 171 -2.36 -6.43 -11.43
C LEU A 171 -2.39 -5.06 -12.13
N LYS A 172 -1.43 -4.18 -11.82
CA LYS A 172 -1.29 -2.85 -12.43
C LYS A 172 -0.63 -2.85 -13.80
N THR A 173 -0.18 -3.97 -14.34
CA THR A 173 0.44 -4.02 -15.68
C THR A 173 -0.53 -3.62 -16.80
N ILE A 174 -1.84 -3.84 -16.60
CA ILE A 174 -2.89 -3.47 -17.55
C ILE A 174 -3.52 -2.09 -17.26
N ASP A 175 -3.13 -1.45 -16.15
CA ASP A 175 -3.66 -0.15 -15.75
C ASP A 175 -2.84 0.99 -16.38
N SER A 176 -3.48 1.79 -17.23
CA SER A 176 -2.82 2.92 -17.91
C SER A 176 -2.27 3.96 -16.95
N PHE A 177 -2.82 4.08 -15.73
CA PHE A 177 -2.31 5.01 -14.72
C PHE A 177 -0.86 4.69 -14.32
N TYR A 178 -0.43 3.44 -14.43
CA TYR A 178 0.92 2.99 -14.04
C TYR A 178 1.89 2.89 -15.22
N GLN A 179 1.47 3.28 -16.43
CA GLN A 179 2.28 3.06 -17.64
C GLN A 179 3.64 3.75 -17.58
N ASP A 180 3.72 4.93 -16.96
CA ASP A 180 4.96 5.69 -16.77
C ASP A 180 5.96 4.94 -15.87
N LEU A 181 5.47 4.31 -14.80
CA LEU A 181 6.29 3.50 -13.89
C LEU A 181 6.90 2.28 -14.60
N TYR A 182 6.17 1.67 -15.54
CA TYR A 182 6.68 0.55 -16.34
C TYR A 182 7.75 0.95 -17.37
N LEU A 183 7.94 2.25 -17.62
CA LEU A 183 9.04 2.78 -18.43
C LEU A 183 10.28 3.14 -17.58
N ASP A 184 10.15 3.19 -16.25
CA ASP A 184 11.25 3.46 -15.34
C ASP A 184 12.19 2.26 -15.23
N THR A 185 13.46 2.46 -15.59
CA THR A 185 14.47 1.40 -15.62
C THR A 185 14.69 0.75 -14.26
N GLN A 186 14.72 1.55 -13.19
CA GLN A 186 14.95 1.02 -11.84
C GLN A 186 13.79 0.16 -11.37
N PHE A 187 12.55 0.63 -11.60
CA PHE A 187 11.36 -0.16 -11.32
C PHE A 187 11.34 -1.46 -12.13
N ILE A 188 11.51 -1.39 -13.45
CA ILE A 188 11.31 -2.57 -14.30
C ILE A 188 12.37 -3.66 -14.05
N GLU A 189 13.63 -3.28 -13.83
CA GLU A 189 14.68 -4.24 -13.49
C GLU A 189 14.38 -4.95 -12.16
N GLY A 190 13.97 -4.18 -11.14
CA GLY A 190 13.55 -4.72 -9.85
C GLY A 190 12.32 -5.60 -9.93
N PHE A 191 11.32 -5.20 -10.71
CA PHE A 191 10.11 -5.96 -10.94
C PHE A 191 10.43 -7.31 -11.60
N LYS A 192 11.20 -7.32 -12.68
CA LYS A 192 11.61 -8.54 -13.40
C LYS A 192 12.40 -9.48 -12.49
N TRP A 193 13.41 -8.96 -11.80
CA TRP A 193 14.24 -9.76 -10.89
C TRP A 193 13.37 -10.41 -9.80
N LYS A 194 12.51 -9.62 -9.15
CA LYS A 194 11.63 -10.10 -8.08
C LYS A 194 10.63 -11.14 -8.60
N MET A 195 10.11 -10.94 -9.79
CA MET A 195 9.17 -11.86 -10.43
C MET A 195 9.84 -13.21 -10.77
N ILE A 196 10.98 -13.20 -11.46
CA ILE A 196 11.73 -14.42 -11.81
C ILE A 196 12.12 -15.19 -10.55
N SER A 197 12.62 -14.48 -9.53
CA SER A 197 12.97 -15.07 -8.24
C SER A 197 11.76 -15.76 -7.58
N THR A 198 10.60 -15.10 -7.60
CA THR A 198 9.36 -15.64 -7.01
C THR A 198 8.88 -16.87 -7.76
N LEU A 199 8.79 -16.82 -9.10
CA LEU A 199 8.36 -17.95 -9.93
C LEU A 199 9.27 -19.16 -9.74
N ASN A 200 10.60 -18.97 -9.75
CA ASN A 200 11.55 -20.05 -9.52
C ASN A 200 11.44 -20.64 -8.10
N SER A 201 11.26 -19.79 -7.09
CA SER A 201 11.14 -20.24 -5.69
C SER A 201 9.86 -21.04 -5.42
N GLN A 202 8.78 -20.74 -6.16
CA GLN A 202 7.50 -21.42 -6.04
C GLN A 202 7.33 -22.55 -7.06
N ASN A 203 8.27 -22.68 -8.01
CA ASN A 203 8.19 -23.58 -9.16
C ASN A 203 6.86 -23.42 -9.91
N MET A 204 6.51 -22.17 -10.25
CA MET A 204 5.28 -21.81 -10.93
C MET A 204 5.55 -21.15 -12.28
N MET A 205 4.64 -21.38 -13.23
CA MET A 205 4.56 -20.63 -14.48
C MET A 205 3.78 -19.31 -14.28
N ILE A 206 3.88 -18.38 -15.24
CA ILE A 206 3.24 -17.05 -15.15
C ILE A 206 1.71 -17.16 -15.03
N ASP A 207 1.10 -18.04 -15.83
CA ASP A 207 -0.33 -18.31 -15.84
C ASP A 207 -0.81 -18.87 -14.49
N GLU A 208 -0.11 -19.86 -13.95
CA GLU A 208 -0.39 -20.42 -12.62
C GLU A 208 -0.30 -19.34 -11.54
N TYR A 209 0.74 -18.50 -11.61
CA TYR A 209 0.94 -17.44 -10.63
C TYR A 209 -0.15 -16.37 -10.71
N VAL A 210 -0.58 -15.95 -11.90
CA VAL A 210 -1.69 -15.00 -12.08
C VAL A 210 -3.01 -15.57 -11.56
N GLU A 211 -3.25 -16.87 -11.71
CA GLU A 211 -4.41 -17.52 -11.10
C GLU A 211 -4.35 -17.53 -9.58
N VAL A 212 -3.19 -17.83 -8.98
CA VAL A 212 -2.97 -17.74 -7.54
C VAL A 212 -3.20 -16.31 -7.02
N ILE A 213 -2.74 -15.29 -7.74
CA ILE A 213 -2.99 -13.88 -7.40
C ILE A 213 -4.49 -13.61 -7.41
N SER A 214 -5.19 -14.02 -8.46
CA SER A 214 -6.62 -13.79 -8.62
C SER A 214 -7.45 -14.43 -7.51
N GLN A 215 -7.01 -15.57 -6.97
CA GLN A 215 -7.66 -16.23 -5.83
C GLN A 215 -7.41 -15.52 -4.49
N LYS A 216 -6.32 -14.74 -4.37
CA LYS A 216 -5.98 -13.98 -3.15
C LYS A 216 -6.73 -12.64 -3.06
N VAL A 217 -7.24 -12.13 -4.18
CA VAL A 217 -7.88 -10.83 -4.25
C VAL A 217 -9.33 -10.94 -3.77
N SER A 218 -9.83 -9.95 -3.02
CA SER A 218 -11.22 -9.96 -2.56
C SER A 218 -12.23 -9.97 -3.71
N ILE A 219 -13.45 -10.42 -3.46
CA ILE A 219 -14.51 -10.46 -4.49
C ILE A 219 -14.75 -9.07 -5.09
N VAL A 220 -14.65 -8.03 -4.27
CA VAL A 220 -14.82 -6.61 -4.68
C VAL A 220 -13.79 -6.20 -5.72
N ASP A 221 -12.58 -6.75 -5.61
CA ASP A 221 -11.45 -6.42 -6.48
C ASP A 221 -11.19 -7.52 -7.53
N SER A 222 -12.17 -8.40 -7.78
CA SER A 222 -11.99 -9.61 -8.59
C SER A 222 -11.50 -9.31 -10.02
N VAL A 223 -10.55 -10.13 -10.47
CA VAL A 223 -9.94 -10.00 -11.80
C VAL A 223 -10.70 -10.87 -12.80
N SER A 224 -11.29 -10.24 -13.81
CA SER A 224 -12.03 -10.95 -14.86
C SER A 224 -11.11 -11.84 -15.70
N LYS A 225 -11.66 -12.87 -16.35
CA LYS A 225 -10.90 -13.78 -17.22
C LYS A 225 -10.09 -13.02 -18.29
N PHE A 226 -10.71 -12.02 -18.93
CA PHE A 226 -10.05 -11.21 -19.96
C PHE A 226 -8.85 -10.42 -19.39
N GLN A 227 -9.02 -9.82 -18.21
CA GLN A 227 -7.92 -9.11 -17.54
C GLN A 227 -6.76 -10.05 -17.19
N LYS A 228 -7.04 -11.28 -16.73
CA LYS A 228 -5.98 -12.27 -16.46
C LYS A 228 -5.19 -12.61 -17.73
N GLU A 229 -5.88 -12.89 -18.84
CA GLU A 229 -5.24 -13.18 -20.13
C GLU A 229 -4.35 -12.01 -20.59
N GLU A 230 -4.83 -10.77 -20.44
CA GLU A 230 -4.06 -9.59 -20.80
C GLU A 230 -2.83 -9.39 -19.89
N ILE A 231 -2.98 -9.58 -18.57
CA ILE A 231 -1.87 -9.55 -17.62
C ILE A 231 -0.83 -10.60 -18.00
N ILE A 232 -1.22 -11.87 -18.22
CA ILE A 232 -0.32 -12.95 -18.61
C ILE A 232 0.45 -12.58 -19.88
N ARG A 233 -0.23 -12.04 -20.89
CA ARG A 233 0.40 -11.59 -22.14
C ARG A 233 1.44 -10.50 -21.88
N LYS A 234 1.09 -9.44 -21.16
CA LYS A 234 2.02 -8.34 -20.86
C LYS A 234 3.21 -8.80 -20.03
N LEU A 235 3.02 -9.70 -19.08
CA LEU A 235 4.11 -10.25 -18.28
C LEU A 235 5.08 -11.10 -19.11
N ASN A 236 4.56 -11.95 -20.01
CA ASN A 236 5.39 -12.68 -20.96
C ASN A 236 6.19 -11.73 -21.85
N ASP A 237 5.54 -10.67 -22.36
CA ASP A 237 6.22 -9.65 -23.15
C ASP A 237 7.33 -8.96 -22.34
N LEU A 238 7.06 -8.59 -21.09
CA LEU A 238 8.05 -7.94 -20.23
C LEU A 238 9.24 -8.84 -19.89
N LEU A 239 9.01 -10.12 -19.61
CA LEU A 239 10.06 -11.05 -19.17
C LEU A 239 10.86 -11.64 -20.33
N TYR A 240 10.22 -11.94 -21.46
CA TYR A 240 10.83 -12.72 -22.54
C TYR A 240 11.03 -11.97 -23.86
N ASN A 241 10.36 -10.83 -24.11
CA ASN A 241 10.54 -10.09 -25.37
C ASN A 241 11.80 -9.20 -25.42
N THR A 242 12.74 -9.33 -24.49
CA THR A 242 14.04 -8.66 -24.62
C THR A 242 14.99 -9.33 -25.63
N GLU A 243 14.69 -10.53 -26.12
CA GLU A 243 15.56 -11.23 -27.08
C GLU A 243 15.11 -11.14 -28.55
N THR A 244 13.86 -10.78 -28.84
CA THR A 244 13.35 -10.84 -30.23
C THR A 244 13.74 -9.63 -31.09
N LYS A 245 14.11 -8.48 -30.52
CA LYS A 245 14.60 -7.32 -31.30
C LYS A 245 16.10 -7.34 -31.61
N SER A 246 16.95 -8.06 -30.84
CA SER A 246 18.38 -8.19 -31.16
C SER A 246 18.74 -9.52 -31.83
N ASN A 247 17.92 -10.57 -31.68
CA ASN A 247 18.27 -11.91 -32.18
C ASN A 247 17.54 -12.33 -33.46
N GLN A 248 16.50 -11.62 -33.93
CA GLN A 248 15.93 -11.88 -35.26
C GLN A 248 16.92 -11.59 -36.40
N SER A 249 17.93 -10.74 -36.18
CA SER A 249 19.05 -10.55 -37.12
C SER A 249 20.17 -11.61 -36.99
N LYS A 250 20.15 -12.45 -35.95
CA LYS A 250 21.21 -13.45 -35.67
C LYS A 250 20.75 -14.91 -35.73
N LEU A 251 19.45 -15.19 -35.60
CA LEU A 251 18.89 -16.55 -35.60
C LEU A 251 18.73 -17.17 -37.00
N ALA A 252 19.06 -16.43 -38.07
CA ALA A 252 19.14 -17.01 -39.40
C ALA A 252 20.28 -18.06 -39.56
N HIS A 253 21.20 -18.23 -38.59
CA HIS A 253 22.50 -18.89 -38.87
C HIS A 253 23.03 -19.94 -37.87
N LYS A 254 22.24 -20.57 -36.98
CA LYS A 254 22.76 -21.76 -36.25
C LYS A 254 21.76 -22.90 -36.13
N LYS A 255 22.00 -23.93 -36.95
CA LYS A 255 21.41 -25.27 -36.89
C LYS A 255 21.61 -25.90 -35.51
N ILE A 256 20.56 -26.57 -35.02
CA ILE A 256 20.49 -27.34 -33.78
C ILE A 256 21.42 -28.55 -33.89
N TYR A 257 22.42 -28.67 -33.01
CA TYR A 257 23.17 -29.90 -32.82
C TYR A 257 22.37 -30.85 -31.92
N ARG A 258 21.93 -31.98 -32.48
CA ARG A 258 21.42 -33.14 -31.74
C ARG A 258 22.61 -33.91 -31.17
N TYR A 259 22.65 -34.13 -29.86
CA TYR A 259 23.51 -35.14 -29.26
C TYR A 259 22.83 -36.51 -29.36
N ARG A 260 23.63 -37.53 -29.72
CA ARG A 260 23.26 -38.95 -29.82
C ARG A 260 23.11 -39.57 -28.44
#